data_AF-A0A7S3UKB4-F1
#
_entry.id   AF-A0A7S3UKB4-F1
#
_cell.length_a   1.000
_cell.length_b   1.000
_cell.length_c   1.000
_cell.angle_alpha   90.00
_cell.angle_beta   90.00
_cell.angle_gamma   90.00
#
_symmetry.space_group_name_H-M   'P 1'
#
loop_
_entity.id
_entity.type
_entity.pdbx_description
1 polymer ?
#
loop_
_entity_poly.entity_id
_entity_poly.type
_entity_poly.pdbx_seq_one_letter_code
_entity_poly.pdbx_strand_id
1 'polypeptide(L)'
;MVQLYRSRGITKEDAITVATTLSKYKDFWIEHMMLTELGMFPVDAEDSAVASGLAMFVSFMIFGSVPLLSYLLLILLIKDLPVSGAFAGTVCTSLLTLFILGVVKSKVVNQNPIKGGLYMLLQGALSGAASFYLGDLIQRALEAAGVH
;
A
#
# COMPACT_ATOMS: atom_id res chain seq x y z
N MET A 1 30.67 6.28 -11.85
CA MET A 1 30.45 7.44 -12.74
C MET A 1 31.13 7.42 -14.11
N VAL A 2 32.46 7.45 -14.26
CA VAL A 2 33.10 7.49 -15.62
C VAL A 2 32.65 6.31 -16.52
N GLN A 3 32.59 5.10 -15.97
CA GLN A 3 32.10 3.93 -16.71
C GLN A 3 30.60 4.04 -17.08
N LEU A 4 29.78 4.60 -16.19
CA LEU A 4 28.35 4.84 -16.42
C LEU A 4 28.12 5.85 -17.57
N TYR A 5 28.94 6.90 -17.65
CA TYR A 5 28.89 7.85 -18.76
C TYR A 5 29.32 7.21 -20.07
N ARG A 6 30.38 6.39 -20.04
CA ARG A 6 30.83 5.63 -21.22
C ARG A 6 29.78 4.63 -21.71
N SER A 7 29.08 3.94 -20.81
CA SER A 7 27.98 3.04 -21.20
C SER A 7 26.79 3.78 -21.81
N ARG A 8 26.69 5.10 -21.59
CA ARG A 8 25.69 5.98 -22.21
C ARG A 8 26.18 6.68 -23.48
N GLY A 9 27.36 6.32 -24.00
CA GLY A 9 27.90 6.82 -25.28
C GLY A 9 28.85 8.01 -25.18
N ILE A 10 29.25 8.45 -23.98
CA ILE A 10 30.21 9.54 -23.79
C ILE A 10 31.64 9.02 -24.02
N THR A 11 32.48 9.79 -24.71
CA THR A 11 33.89 9.45 -24.93
C THR A 11 34.67 9.35 -23.61
N LYS A 12 35.81 8.66 -23.61
CA LYS A 12 36.58 8.46 -22.38
C LYS A 12 37.13 9.78 -21.84
N GLU A 13 37.67 10.64 -22.70
CA GLU A 13 38.18 11.96 -22.31
C GLU A 13 37.08 12.86 -21.73
N ASP A 14 35.91 12.91 -22.39
CA ASP A 14 34.80 13.74 -21.93
C ASP A 14 34.20 13.22 -20.62
N ALA A 15 34.07 11.89 -20.48
CA ALA A 15 33.54 11.27 -19.26
C ALA A 15 34.43 11.55 -18.04
N ILE A 16 35.76 11.57 -18.22
CA ILE A 16 36.70 11.95 -17.15
C ILE A 16 36.52 13.44 -16.83
N THR A 17 36.50 14.30 -17.84
CA THR A 17 36.36 15.75 -17.68
C THR A 17 35.08 16.13 -16.93
N VAL A 18 33.94 15.55 -17.31
CA VAL A 18 32.65 15.77 -16.65
C VAL A 18 32.68 15.28 -15.21
N ALA A 19 33.17 14.05 -14.96
CA ALA A 19 33.23 13.51 -13.61
C ALA A 19 34.11 14.34 -12.68
N THR A 20 35.29 14.75 -13.14
CA THR A 20 36.23 15.59 -12.37
C THR A 20 35.72 17.01 -12.14
N THR A 21 34.95 17.55 -13.08
CA THR A 21 34.36 18.89 -12.93
C THR A 21 33.22 18.87 -11.93
N LEU A 22 32.30 17.91 -12.06
CA LEU A 22 31.15 17.78 -11.17
C LEU A 22 31.55 17.36 -9.75
N SER A 23 32.62 16.57 -9.58
CA SER A 23 33.10 16.15 -8.25
C SER A 23 33.55 17.30 -7.36
N LYS A 24 33.76 18.51 -7.90
CA LYS A 24 34.07 19.73 -7.13
C LYS A 24 32.86 20.24 -6.33
N TYR A 25 31.64 19.91 -6.76
CA TYR A 25 30.39 20.34 -6.14
C TYR A 25 29.80 19.17 -5.37
N LYS A 26 30.22 18.98 -4.12
CA LYS A 26 29.96 17.77 -3.33
C LYS A 26 28.46 17.41 -3.23
N ASP A 27 27.60 18.39 -2.94
CA ASP A 27 26.17 18.15 -2.76
C ASP A 27 25.50 17.74 -4.07
N PHE A 28 25.74 18.51 -5.14
CA PHE A 28 25.28 18.18 -6.49
C PHE A 28 25.83 16.84 -6.98
N TRP A 29 27.08 16.50 -6.66
CA TRP A 29 27.69 15.23 -7.05
C TRP A 29 27.00 14.05 -6.39
N ILE A 30 26.62 14.16 -5.11
CA ILE A 30 25.87 13.13 -4.39
C ILE A 30 24.47 12.97 -4.99
N GLU A 31 23.73 14.07 -5.18
CA GLU A 31 22.41 14.05 -5.83
C GLU A 31 22.47 13.42 -7.23
N HIS A 32 23.50 13.80 -8.00
CA HIS A 32 23.70 13.27 -9.34
C HIS A 32 23.98 11.76 -9.33
N MET A 33 24.82 11.27 -8.41
CA MET A 33 25.04 9.83 -8.25
C MET A 33 23.78 9.10 -7.79
N MET A 34 23.02 9.67 -6.84
CA MET A 34 21.74 9.09 -6.40
C MET A 34 20.76 8.92 -7.57
N LEU A 35 20.63 9.96 -8.40
CA LEU A 35 19.76 9.92 -9.56
C LEU A 35 20.25 8.98 -10.66
N THR A 36 21.55 9.02 -10.98
CA THR A 36 22.08 8.36 -12.19
C THR A 36 22.56 6.93 -11.97
N GLU A 37 23.10 6.63 -10.79
CA GLU A 37 23.64 5.32 -10.44
C GLU A 37 22.63 4.49 -9.66
N LEU A 38 21.95 5.08 -8.67
CA LEU A 38 20.98 4.39 -7.82
C LEU A 38 19.53 4.47 -8.34
N GLY A 39 19.24 5.41 -9.25
CA GLY A 39 17.88 5.64 -9.75
C GLY A 39 16.93 6.16 -8.67
N MET A 40 17.46 6.75 -7.61
CA MET A 40 16.69 7.28 -6.48
C MET A 40 16.69 8.80 -6.52
N PHE A 41 15.53 9.41 -6.27
CA PHE A 41 15.47 10.85 -6.02
C PHE A 41 16.07 11.16 -4.64
N PRO A 42 16.78 12.29 -4.50
CA PRO A 42 17.18 12.76 -3.18
C PRO A 42 15.93 12.91 -2.30
N VAL A 43 16.03 12.46 -1.05
CA VAL A 43 14.93 12.57 -0.09
C VAL A 43 14.80 14.03 0.28
N ASP A 44 13.62 14.62 0.08
CA ASP A 44 13.34 15.99 0.49
C ASP A 44 13.51 16.09 2.01
N ALA A 45 14.27 17.08 2.48
CA ALA A 45 14.54 17.26 3.92
C ALA A 45 13.26 17.54 4.74
N GLU A 46 12.17 17.90 4.06
CA GLU A 46 10.85 18.15 4.66
C GLU A 46 10.03 16.87 4.87
N ASP A 47 10.41 15.73 4.26
CA ASP A 47 9.73 14.45 4.42
C ASP A 47 10.15 13.78 5.74
N SER A 48 9.44 14.12 6.81
CA SER A 48 9.61 13.48 8.13
C SER A 48 9.06 12.05 8.10
N ALA A 49 9.95 11.06 8.21
CA ALA A 49 9.59 9.65 8.34
C ALA A 49 8.61 9.39 9.50
N VAL A 50 8.74 10.15 10.59
CA VAL A 50 7.83 10.06 11.75
C VAL A 50 6.44 10.57 11.38
N ALA A 51 6.35 11.68 10.65
CA ALA A 51 5.07 12.23 10.22
C ALA A 51 4.36 11.27 9.24
N SER A 52 5.08 10.72 8.26
CA SER A 52 4.53 9.75 7.31
C SER A 52 4.10 8.46 8.01
N GLY A 53 4.87 7.98 8.99
CA GLY A 53 4.50 6.82 9.81
C GLY A 53 3.24 7.07 10.63
N LEU A 54 3.13 8.23 11.28
CA LEU A 54 1.95 8.62 12.06
C LEU A 54 0.71 8.74 11.17
N ALA A 55 0.86 9.36 9.99
CA ALA A 55 -0.23 9.47 9.02
C ALA A 55 -0.73 8.09 8.56
N MET A 56 0.19 7.15 8.31
CA MET A 56 -0.17 5.76 7.95
C MET A 56 -0.90 5.05 9.10
N PHE A 57 -0.41 5.17 10.33
CA PHE A 57 -1.02 4.56 11.52
C PHE A 57 -2.45 5.04 11.74
N VAL A 58 -2.66 6.37 11.75
CA VAL A 58 -3.98 6.97 11.94
C VAL A 58 -4.93 6.58 10.81
N SER A 59 -4.44 6.61 9.56
CA SER A 59 -5.24 6.18 8.40
C SER A 59 -5.66 4.71 8.54
N PHE A 60 -4.73 3.83 8.89
CA PHE A 60 -5.03 2.41 9.07
C PHE A 60 -6.03 2.16 10.20
N MET A 61 -5.90 2.87 11.32
CA MET A 61 -6.84 2.77 12.43
C MET A 61 -8.25 3.22 12.02
N ILE A 62 -8.38 4.37 11.34
CA ILE A 62 -9.68 4.90 10.91
C ILE A 62 -10.31 3.97 9.88
N PHE A 63 -9.63 3.68 8.77
CA PHE A 63 -10.20 2.88 7.69
C PHE A 63 -10.38 1.40 8.06
N GLY A 64 -9.50 0.84 8.88
CA GLY A 64 -9.61 -0.52 9.40
C GLY A 64 -10.75 -0.69 10.42
N SER A 65 -11.14 0.38 11.11
CA SER A 65 -12.28 0.34 12.03
C SER A 65 -13.64 0.29 11.32
N VAL A 66 -13.73 0.70 10.05
CA VAL A 66 -15.02 0.85 9.34
C VAL A 66 -15.82 -0.47 9.27
N PRO A 67 -15.25 -1.63 8.87
CA PRO A 67 -15.93 -2.91 8.94
C PRO A 67 -16.41 -3.29 10.34
N LEU A 68 -15.58 -3.06 11.35
CA LEU A 68 -15.86 -3.44 12.74
C LEU A 68 -17.01 -2.59 13.31
N LEU A 69 -16.97 -1.28 13.06
CA LEU A 69 -18.03 -0.36 13.43
C LEU A 69 -19.33 -0.70 12.70
N SER A 70 -19.26 -1.04 11.41
CA SER A 70 -20.43 -1.50 10.66
C SER A 70 -21.07 -2.73 11.29
N TYR A 71 -20.28 -3.71 11.71
CA TYR A 71 -20.79 -4.91 12.39
C TYR A 71 -21.49 -4.57 13.72
N LEU A 72 -20.83 -3.76 14.53
CA LEU A 72 -21.34 -3.34 15.83
C LEU A 72 -22.66 -2.57 15.70
N LEU A 73 -22.73 -1.63 14.75
CA LEU A 73 -23.93 -0.84 14.50
C LEU A 73 -25.09 -1.70 13.97
N LEU A 74 -24.82 -2.68 13.09
CA LEU A 74 -25.86 -3.57 12.57
C LEU A 74 -26.52 -4.40 13.67
N ILE A 75 -25.75 -4.92 14.62
CA ILE A 75 -26.28 -5.70 15.74
C ILE A 75 -27.02 -4.81 16.75
N LEU A 76 -26.52 -3.61 17.01
CA LEU A 76 -27.12 -2.70 18.00
C LEU A 76 -28.40 -2.03 17.49
N LEU A 77 -28.47 -1.66 16.21
CA LEU A 77 -29.59 -0.92 15.64
C LEU A 77 -30.74 -1.83 15.17
N ILE A 78 -30.42 -3.04 14.69
CA ILE A 78 -31.42 -3.98 14.17
C ILE A 78 -31.61 -5.10 15.19
N LYS A 79 -32.52 -4.85 16.15
CA LYS A 79 -33.04 -5.90 17.03
C LYS A 79 -33.63 -7.01 16.16
N ASP A 80 -33.20 -8.25 16.41
CA ASP A 80 -33.58 -9.48 15.70
C ASP A 80 -32.85 -9.78 14.38
N LEU A 81 -31.77 -9.06 14.05
CA LEU A 81 -30.92 -9.46 12.92
C LEU A 81 -30.12 -10.73 13.28
N PRO A 82 -30.23 -11.83 12.50
CA PRO A 82 -29.41 -13.00 12.72
C PRO A 82 -27.93 -12.66 12.48
N VAL A 83 -27.03 -13.37 13.18
CA VAL A 83 -25.57 -13.17 13.06
C VAL A 83 -25.10 -13.30 11.61
N SER A 84 -25.71 -14.20 10.83
CA SER A 84 -25.46 -14.35 9.40
C SER A 84 -25.81 -13.09 8.59
N GLY A 85 -26.90 -12.40 8.94
CA GLY A 85 -27.31 -11.14 8.32
C GLY A 85 -26.38 -9.99 8.68
N ALA A 86 -25.95 -9.90 9.94
CA ALA A 86 -24.97 -8.91 10.38
C ALA A 86 -23.61 -9.13 9.68
N PHE A 87 -23.16 -10.39 9.57
CA PHE A 87 -21.94 -10.75 8.86
C PHE A 87 -22.01 -10.38 7.37
N ALA A 88 -23.10 -10.72 6.67
CA ALA A 88 -23.29 -10.35 5.27
C ALA A 88 -23.30 -8.82 5.08
N GLY A 89 -23.95 -8.09 5.98
CA GLY A 89 -23.95 -6.63 5.99
C GLY A 89 -22.54 -6.06 6.13
N THR A 90 -21.73 -6.57 7.05
CA THR A 90 -20.33 -6.18 7.23
C THR A 90 -19.45 -6.51 6.04
N VAL A 91 -19.66 -7.65 5.38
CA VAL A 91 -18.95 -7.99 4.15
C VAL A 91 -19.28 -6.98 3.04
N CYS A 92 -20.56 -6.67 2.86
CA CYS A 92 -21.00 -5.67 1.88
C CYS A 92 -20.41 -4.28 2.14
N THR A 93 -20.44 -3.81 3.39
CA THR A 93 -19.85 -2.51 3.74
C THR A 93 -18.34 -2.50 3.58
N SER A 94 -17.64 -3.58 3.95
CA SER A 94 -16.19 -3.73 3.74
C SER A 94 -15.81 -3.65 2.26
N LEU A 95 -16.54 -4.37 1.39
CA LEU A 95 -16.31 -4.35 -0.06
C LEU A 95 -16.57 -2.96 -0.65
N LEU A 96 -17.61 -2.27 -0.20
CA LEU A 96 -17.90 -0.88 -0.59
C LEU A 96 -16.78 0.06 -0.13
N THR A 97 -16.31 -0.06 1.11
CA THR A 97 -15.19 0.75 1.62
C THR A 97 -13.92 0.53 0.79
N LEU A 98 -13.58 -0.72 0.48
CA LEU A 98 -12.43 -1.05 -0.37
C LEU A 98 -12.56 -0.47 -1.78
N PHE A 99 -13.75 -0.55 -2.38
CA PHE A 99 -14.01 0.04 -3.70
C PHE A 99 -13.82 1.55 -3.69
N ILE A 100 -14.41 2.25 -2.71
CA ILE A 100 -14.27 3.71 -2.54
C ILE A 100 -12.80 4.08 -2.36
N LEU A 101 -12.08 3.36 -1.49
CA LEU A 101 -10.67 3.63 -1.23
C LEU A 101 -9.82 3.40 -2.50
N GLY A 102 -10.15 2.37 -3.28
CA GLY A 102 -9.51 2.10 -4.57
C GLY A 102 -9.79 3.18 -5.62
N VAL A 103 -11.02 3.71 -5.68
CA VAL A 103 -11.39 4.84 -6.55
C VAL A 103 -10.60 6.09 -6.17
N VAL A 104 -10.55 6.42 -4.88
CA VAL A 104 -9.80 7.59 -4.37
C VAL A 104 -8.32 7.45 -4.69
N LYS A 105 -7.71 6.31 -4.35
CA LYS A 105 -6.32 5.99 -4.68
C LYS A 105 -6.02 6.20 -6.16
N SER A 106 -6.88 5.65 -7.03
CA SER A 106 -6.70 5.68 -8.49
C SER A 106 -6.81 7.09 -9.06
N LYS A 107 -7.70 7.91 -8.49
CA LYS A 107 -7.83 9.33 -8.85
C LYS A 107 -6.57 10.10 -8.48
N VAL A 108 -5.98 9.84 -7.31
CA VAL A 108 -4.72 10.50 -6.86
C VAL A 108 -3.56 10.16 -7.79
N VAL A 109 -3.45 8.90 -8.25
CA VAL A 109 -2.39 8.48 -9.19
C VAL A 109 -2.73 8.70 -10.66
N ASN A 110 -3.79 9.46 -10.97
CA ASN A 110 -4.23 9.80 -12.32
C ASN A 110 -4.50 8.57 -13.22
N GLN A 111 -5.03 7.50 -12.63
CA GLN A 111 -5.45 6.27 -13.32
C GLN A 111 -6.97 6.17 -13.39
N ASN A 112 -7.49 5.22 -14.18
CA ASN A 112 -8.94 5.02 -14.29
C ASN A 112 -9.55 4.62 -12.92
N PRO A 113 -10.45 5.45 -12.35
CA PRO A 113 -10.96 5.27 -11.00
C PRO A 113 -11.77 3.99 -10.81
N ILE A 114 -12.60 3.64 -11.80
CA ILE A 114 -13.46 2.46 -11.73
C ILE A 114 -12.61 1.19 -11.77
N LYS A 115 -11.60 1.15 -12.66
CA LYS A 115 -10.70 0.00 -12.78
C LYS A 115 -9.94 -0.23 -11.47
N GLY A 116 -9.34 0.82 -10.89
CA GLY A 116 -8.58 0.63 -9.66
C GLY A 116 -9.45 0.38 -8.43
N GLY A 117 -10.67 0.91 -8.38
CA GLY A 117 -11.69 0.48 -7.40
C GLY A 117 -12.00 -1.02 -7.49
N LEU A 118 -12.23 -1.52 -8.72
CA LEU A 118 -12.51 -2.94 -8.95
C LEU A 118 -11.32 -3.84 -8.61
N TYR A 119 -10.09 -3.44 -8.97
CA TYR A 119 -8.88 -4.18 -8.60
C TYR A 119 -8.73 -4.30 -7.09
N MET A 120 -8.95 -3.20 -6.35
CA MET A 120 -8.82 -3.21 -4.89
C MET A 120 -9.92 -4.04 -4.23
N LEU A 121 -11.16 -3.97 -4.73
CA LEU A 121 -12.26 -4.81 -4.27
C LEU A 121 -11.94 -6.30 -4.49
N LEU A 122 -11.47 -6.69 -5.68
CA LEU A 122 -11.13 -8.08 -5.99
C LEU A 122 -9.99 -8.59 -5.10
N GLN A 123 -8.94 -7.80 -4.90
CA GLN A 123 -7.83 -8.17 -4.02
C GLN A 123 -8.30 -8.38 -2.57
N GLY A 124 -9.16 -7.48 -2.07
CA GLY A 124 -9.72 -7.61 -0.73
C GLY A 124 -10.67 -8.80 -0.59
N ALA A 125 -11.53 -9.05 -1.58
CA ALA A 125 -12.41 -10.21 -1.61
C ALA A 125 -11.64 -11.53 -1.60
N LEU A 126 -10.58 -11.64 -2.42
CA LEU A 126 -9.70 -12.82 -2.45
C LEU A 126 -8.99 -13.04 -1.12
N SER A 127 -8.43 -11.98 -0.53
CA SER A 127 -7.76 -12.04 0.77
C SER A 127 -8.72 -12.44 1.90
N GLY A 128 -9.93 -11.87 1.90
CA GLY A 128 -10.99 -12.19 2.86
C GLY A 128 -11.45 -13.65 2.74
N ALA A 129 -11.68 -14.13 1.51
CA ALA A 129 -12.05 -15.51 1.25
C ALA A 129 -10.96 -16.50 1.69
N ALA A 130 -9.69 -16.19 1.40
CA ALA A 130 -8.55 -16.99 1.85
C ALA A 130 -8.46 -17.03 3.39
N SER A 131 -8.64 -15.89 4.05
CA SER A 131 -8.61 -15.80 5.51
C SER A 131 -9.75 -16.59 6.16
N PHE A 132 -10.96 -16.54 5.60
CA PHE A 132 -12.10 -17.31 6.07
C PHE A 132 -11.85 -18.82 5.94
N TYR A 133 -11.33 -19.26 4.79
CA TYR A 133 -11.03 -20.67 4.55
C TYR A 133 -9.92 -21.20 5.46
N LEU A 134 -8.87 -20.40 5.69
CA LEU A 134 -7.82 -20.74 6.65
C LEU A 134 -8.38 -20.85 8.07
N GLY A 135 -9.30 -19.96 8.46
CA GLY A 135 -10.01 -20.06 9.74
C GLY A 135 -10.80 -21.35 9.88
N ASP A 136 -11.60 -21.72 8.87
CA ASP A 136 -12.37 -22.97 8.84
C ASP A 136 -11.47 -24.21 8.93
N LEU A 137 -10.33 -24.20 8.22
CA LEU A 137 -9.37 -25.30 8.24
C LEU A 137 -8.74 -25.50 9.63
N ILE A 138 -8.37 -24.40 10.29
CA ILE A 138 -7.82 -24.43 11.65
C ILE A 138 -8.87 -24.96 12.63
N GLN A 139 -10.11 -24.50 12.53
CA GLN A 139 -11.20 -24.97 13.39
C GLN A 139 -11.40 -26.48 13.24
N ARG A 140 -11.47 -27.00 12.01
CA ARG A 140 -11.59 -28.45 11.76
C ARG A 140 -10.41 -29.25 12.30
N ALA A 141 -9.20 -28.70 12.21
CA ALA A 141 -8.00 -29.36 12.74
C ALA A 141 -8.02 -29.44 14.27
N LEU A 142 -8.52 -28.40 14.95
CA LEU A 142 -8.69 -28.39 16.40
C LEU A 142 -9.77 -29.39 16.85
N GLU A 143 -10.91 -29.43 16.15
CA GLU A 143 -11.97 -30.41 16.39
C GLU A 143 -11.47 -31.85 16.22
N ALA A 144 -10.66 -32.12 15.19
CA ALA A 144 -10.03 -33.42 14.97
C ALA A 144 -8.99 -33.78 16.05
N ALA A 145 -8.38 -32.79 16.70
CA ALA A 145 -7.45 -32.97 17.80
C ALA A 145 -8.14 -33.12 19.19
N GLY A 146 -9.47 -33.01 19.25
CA GLY A 146 -10.24 -33.13 20.49
C GLY A 146 -10.13 -31.92 21.42
N VAL A 147 -9.70 -30.78 20.90
CA VAL A 147 -9.64 -29.51 21.65
C VAL A 147 -10.93 -28.75 21.34
N HIS A 148 -11.84 -28.70 22.32
CA HIS A 148 -13.10 -27.94 22.25
C HIS A 148 -12.92 -26.48 22.69
#